data_AF-A0A847YI50-F1
#
_entry.id   AF-A0A847YI50-F1
#
_cell.length_a   1.000
_cell.length_b   1.000
_cell.length_c   1.000
_cell.angle_alpha   90.00
_cell.angle_beta   90.00
_cell.angle_gamma   90.00
#
_symmetry.space_group_name_H-M   'P 1'
#
loop_
_entity.id
_entity.type
_entity.pdbx_description
1 polymer ?
#
loop_
_entity_poly.entity_id
_entity_poly.type
_entity_poly.pdbx_seq_one_letter_code
_entity_poly.pdbx_strand_id
1 'polypeptide(L)'
;MTTFAETVESLRWKKFPVLDDGFVCLVDVMGSDAAVVQAARVSYGEGTKRVSDDRTLIRYLMRHRHTTPFEMAELKFLVRVPMDIWRQWIRHRTASVNEYSTRYSVAIDAAHRTAADQWRRQSNGNRQGSQGLLPADLGAELSAEERELQDRAREIYQRRLSLGVAREQARKDLPLSTYTEAYWKIDLHNLLHFLELRLDSSAQWE
;
A
#
# COMPACT_ATOMS: atom_id res chain seq x y z
N MET A 1 18.53 -0.27 -24.39
CA MET A 1 18.20 -0.41 -22.96
C MET A 1 17.57 0.89 -22.54
N THR A 2 16.37 0.86 -21.98
CA THR A 2 15.69 2.04 -21.42
C THR A 2 16.53 2.60 -20.27
N THR A 3 16.75 3.91 -20.24
CA THR A 3 17.48 4.58 -19.16
C THR A 3 16.64 4.61 -17.87
N PHE A 4 17.28 4.87 -16.73
CA PHE A 4 16.57 5.04 -15.46
C PHE A 4 15.53 6.17 -15.54
N ALA A 5 15.90 7.31 -16.12
CA ALA A 5 15.00 8.45 -16.27
C ALA A 5 13.79 8.11 -17.14
N GLU A 6 14.00 7.44 -18.28
CA GLU A 6 12.91 6.97 -19.15
C GLU A 6 11.99 5.98 -18.44
N THR A 7 12.56 5.10 -17.60
CA THR A 7 11.79 4.12 -16.82
C THR A 7 10.90 4.84 -15.79
N VAL A 8 11.48 5.77 -15.01
CA VAL A 8 10.73 6.55 -14.03
C VAL A 8 9.63 7.35 -14.70
N GLU A 9 9.93 8.02 -15.82
CA GLU A 9 8.93 8.83 -16.52
C GLU A 9 7.80 7.98 -17.10
N SER A 10 8.09 6.77 -17.57
CA SER A 10 7.06 5.83 -18.06
C SER A 10 6.14 5.28 -16.96
N LEU A 11 6.59 5.32 -15.70
CA LEU A 11 5.86 4.80 -14.54
C LEU A 11 5.19 5.91 -13.73
N ARG A 12 5.71 7.13 -13.79
CA ARG A 12 5.20 8.26 -13.01
C ARG A 12 3.76 8.56 -13.41
N TRP A 13 2.91 8.78 -12.42
CA TRP A 13 1.46 9.00 -12.55
C TRP A 13 0.66 7.86 -13.21
N LYS A 14 1.32 6.74 -13.57
CA LYS A 14 0.63 5.55 -14.03
C LYS A 14 0.02 4.82 -12.84
N LYS A 15 -1.31 4.71 -12.86
CA LYS A 15 -2.08 3.94 -11.88
C LYS A 15 -2.02 2.46 -12.23
N PHE A 16 -1.46 1.65 -11.34
CA PHE A 16 -1.56 0.20 -11.40
C PHE A 16 -2.79 -0.21 -10.59
N PRO A 17 -3.87 -0.69 -11.24
CA PRO A 17 -5.09 -1.06 -10.54
C PRO A 17 -4.85 -2.25 -9.62
N VAL A 18 -5.45 -2.21 -8.43
CA VAL A 18 -5.48 -3.30 -7.46
C VAL A 18 -6.88 -3.41 -6.89
N LEU A 19 -7.29 -4.61 -6.48
CA LEU A 19 -8.66 -4.89 -6.02
C LEU A 19 -9.69 -4.45 -7.09
N ASP A 20 -10.88 -4.02 -6.65
CA ASP A 20 -11.99 -3.60 -7.52
C ASP A 20 -11.95 -2.10 -7.87
N ASP A 21 -11.39 -1.25 -7.02
CA ASP A 21 -11.32 0.21 -7.24
C ASP A 21 -10.07 0.86 -6.60
N GLY A 22 -9.05 0.05 -6.30
CA GLY A 22 -7.78 0.50 -5.74
C GLY A 22 -6.73 0.79 -6.80
N PHE A 23 -5.65 1.46 -6.41
CA PHE A 23 -4.44 1.56 -7.22
C PHE A 23 -3.19 1.88 -6.40
N VAL A 24 -2.04 1.54 -6.97
CA VAL A 24 -0.73 2.07 -6.57
C VAL A 24 -0.17 2.89 -7.72
N CYS A 25 0.28 4.11 -7.42
CA CYS A 25 0.78 5.04 -8.42
C CYS A 25 2.11 5.62 -7.97
N LEU A 26 3.16 5.47 -8.79
CA LEU A 26 4.42 6.15 -8.53
C LEU A 26 4.25 7.66 -8.77
N VAL A 27 4.57 8.47 -7.78
CA VAL A 27 4.52 9.94 -7.88
C VAL A 27 5.91 10.50 -8.09
N ASP A 28 6.89 10.01 -7.32
CA ASP A 28 8.25 10.52 -7.41
C ASP A 28 9.28 9.52 -6.87
N VAL A 29 10.54 9.72 -7.28
CA VAL A 29 11.69 8.93 -6.84
C VAL A 29 12.87 9.87 -6.59
N MET A 30 13.58 9.65 -5.50
CA MET A 30 14.87 10.27 -5.22
C MET A 30 15.93 9.19 -5.12
N GLY A 31 17.05 9.38 -5.81
CA GLY A 31 18.15 8.41 -5.82
C GLY A 31 17.95 7.25 -6.80
N SER A 32 18.99 6.43 -6.89
CA SER A 32 19.07 5.21 -7.70
C SER A 32 20.12 4.28 -7.08
N ASP A 33 20.44 3.17 -7.73
CA ASP A 33 21.58 2.31 -7.34
C ASP A 33 22.87 3.12 -7.12
N ALA A 34 23.08 4.19 -7.90
CA ALA A 34 24.25 5.07 -7.74
C ALA A 34 24.26 5.82 -6.41
N ALA A 35 23.09 6.21 -5.87
CA ALA A 35 22.98 6.87 -4.57
C ALA A 35 23.37 5.91 -3.43
N VAL A 36 22.91 4.66 -3.51
CA VAL A 36 23.28 3.59 -2.57
C VAL A 36 24.78 3.34 -2.59
N VAL A 37 25.35 3.23 -3.79
CA VAL A 37 26.80 3.00 -3.98
C VAL A 37 27.63 4.18 -3.49
N GLN A 38 27.22 5.41 -3.80
CA GLN A 38 27.89 6.62 -3.33
C GLN A 38 27.90 6.68 -1.80
N ALA A 39 26.74 6.43 -1.18
CA ALA A 39 26.60 6.42 0.27
C ALA A 39 27.45 5.34 0.93
N ALA A 40 27.46 4.12 0.38
CA ALA A 40 28.33 3.07 0.88
C ALA A 40 29.82 3.42 0.73
N ARG A 41 30.19 4.06 -0.38
CA ARG A 41 31.57 4.47 -0.68
C ARG A 41 32.08 5.63 0.18
N VAL A 42 31.22 6.43 0.80
CA VAL A 42 31.69 7.51 1.71
C VAL A 42 32.39 6.94 2.96
N SER A 43 32.03 5.72 3.36
CA SER A 43 32.68 5.01 4.47
C SER A 43 34.07 4.47 4.11
N TYR A 44 34.41 4.42 2.82
CA TYR A 44 35.72 4.02 2.33
C TYR A 44 36.62 5.26 2.39
N GLY A 45 37.32 5.44 3.52
CA GLY A 45 38.29 6.53 3.72
C GLY A 45 39.45 6.51 2.72
N GLU A 46 40.33 7.51 2.78
CA GLU A 46 41.53 7.59 1.93
C GLU A 46 42.33 6.27 1.94
N GLY A 47 42.64 5.74 0.74
CA GLY A 47 43.47 4.55 0.56
C GLY A 47 42.71 3.24 0.24
N THR A 48 41.38 3.24 0.23
CA THR A 48 40.60 2.05 -0.17
C THR A 48 40.43 1.97 -1.69
N LYS A 49 40.89 0.85 -2.27
CA LYS A 49 40.77 0.60 -3.72
C LYS A 49 39.30 0.38 -4.12
N ARG A 50 38.88 0.86 -5.30
CA ARG A 50 37.65 0.40 -5.97
C ARG A 50 37.86 -1.05 -6.43
N VAL A 51 37.57 -2.03 -5.57
CA VAL A 51 37.82 -3.45 -5.86
C VAL A 51 36.64 -4.13 -6.57
N SER A 52 35.40 -3.68 -6.34
CA SER A 52 34.19 -4.32 -6.87
C SER A 52 33.36 -3.37 -7.74
N ASP A 53 32.70 -3.95 -8.75
CA ASP A 53 31.66 -3.25 -9.50
C ASP A 53 30.45 -2.93 -8.61
N ASP A 54 29.65 -1.96 -9.06
CA ASP A 54 28.52 -1.41 -8.29
C ASP A 54 27.48 -2.49 -7.92
N ARG A 55 27.23 -3.44 -8.83
CA ARG A 55 26.30 -4.55 -8.62
C ARG A 55 26.80 -5.49 -7.52
N THR A 56 28.08 -5.82 -7.53
CA THR A 56 28.73 -6.68 -6.54
C THR A 56 28.72 -6.02 -5.17
N LEU A 57 28.96 -4.71 -5.10
CA LEU A 57 28.85 -3.94 -3.86
C LEU A 57 27.43 -3.96 -3.31
N ILE A 58 26.40 -3.63 -4.10
CA ILE A 58 25.00 -3.65 -3.63
C ILE A 58 24.61 -5.03 -3.08
N ARG A 59 24.97 -6.11 -3.77
CA ARG A 59 24.72 -7.49 -3.30
C ARG A 59 25.48 -7.82 -2.03
N TYR A 60 26.71 -7.34 -1.87
CA TYR A 60 27.46 -7.48 -0.64
C TYR A 60 26.75 -6.77 0.51
N LEU A 61 26.35 -5.50 0.34
CA LEU A 61 25.63 -4.74 1.37
C LEU A 61 24.35 -5.45 1.80
N MET A 62 23.55 -5.93 0.85
CA MET A 62 22.31 -6.67 1.13
C MET A 62 22.56 -7.95 1.92
N ARG A 63 23.52 -8.79 1.48
CA ARG A 63 23.86 -10.06 2.18
C ARG A 63 24.34 -9.86 3.60
N HIS A 64 25.08 -8.78 3.85
CA HIS A 64 25.64 -8.45 5.16
C HIS A 64 24.73 -7.51 5.98
N ARG A 65 23.50 -7.22 5.49
CA ARG A 65 22.54 -6.33 6.15
C ARG A 65 23.15 -4.95 6.49
N HIS A 66 24.00 -4.43 5.62
CA HIS A 66 24.43 -3.03 5.67
C HIS A 66 23.34 -2.17 5.03
N THR A 67 22.34 -1.81 5.82
CA THR A 67 21.08 -1.24 5.33
C THR A 67 21.10 0.28 5.17
N THR A 68 21.91 1.00 5.93
CA THR A 68 21.93 2.48 5.90
C THR A 68 22.22 3.10 4.52
N PRO A 69 23.04 2.52 3.62
CA PRO A 69 23.18 3.05 2.27
C PRO A 69 21.88 2.99 1.44
N PHE A 70 20.98 2.04 1.74
CA PHE A 70 19.70 1.93 1.04
C PHE A 70 18.70 3.00 1.48
N GLU A 71 18.86 3.62 2.65
CA GLU A 71 18.01 4.73 3.10
C GLU A 71 18.21 6.01 2.25
N MET A 72 19.26 6.06 1.43
CA MET A 72 19.59 7.20 0.56
C MET A 72 18.82 7.21 -0.77
N ALA A 73 17.95 6.22 -0.99
CA ALA A 73 16.98 6.21 -2.09
C ALA A 73 15.56 6.21 -1.51
N GLU A 74 14.67 7.03 -2.06
CA GLU A 74 13.30 7.19 -1.60
C GLU A 74 12.29 7.11 -2.74
N LEU A 75 11.09 6.63 -2.42
CA LEU A 75 9.96 6.58 -3.34
C LEU A 75 8.75 7.25 -2.69
N LYS A 76 7.96 7.93 -3.51
CA LYS A 76 6.69 8.53 -3.13
C LYS A 76 5.58 7.95 -3.99
N PHE A 77 4.55 7.43 -3.34
CA PHE A 77 3.39 6.83 -3.98
C PHE A 77 2.14 7.64 -3.66
N LEU A 78 1.18 7.60 -4.59
CA LEU A 78 -0.22 7.85 -4.31
C LEU A 78 -0.91 6.49 -4.32
N VAL A 79 -1.55 6.14 -3.22
CA VAL A 79 -2.26 4.87 -3.06
C VAL A 79 -3.74 5.13 -2.87
N ARG A 80 -4.58 4.26 -3.44
CA ARG A 80 -6.00 4.17 -3.20
C ARG A 80 -6.31 2.78 -2.69
N VAL A 81 -6.83 2.69 -1.48
CA VAL A 81 -6.92 1.43 -0.73
C VAL A 81 -8.10 1.47 0.26
N PRO A 82 -8.76 0.33 0.56
CA PRO A 82 -9.79 0.27 1.60
C PRO A 82 -9.25 0.60 2.99
N MET A 83 -10.05 1.21 3.88
CA MET A 83 -9.57 1.65 5.20
C MET A 83 -9.12 0.50 6.11
N ASP A 84 -9.72 -0.69 6.04
CA ASP A 84 -9.26 -1.87 6.78
C ASP A 84 -7.83 -2.30 6.38
N ILE A 85 -7.52 -2.31 5.08
CA ILE A 85 -6.18 -2.58 4.57
C ILE A 85 -5.22 -1.44 4.91
N TRP A 86 -5.67 -0.19 4.78
CA TRP A 86 -4.89 0.99 5.14
C TRP A 86 -4.44 0.97 6.61
N ARG A 87 -5.29 0.50 7.53
CA ARG A 87 -4.97 0.37 8.96
C ARG A 87 -3.85 -0.63 9.24
N GLN A 88 -3.63 -1.59 8.35
CA GLN A 88 -2.47 -2.48 8.42
C GLN A 88 -1.24 -1.83 7.81
N TRP A 89 -1.42 -1.14 6.67
CA TRP A 89 -0.36 -0.43 5.96
C TRP A 89 0.31 0.63 6.84
N ILE A 90 -0.47 1.46 7.54
CA ILE A 90 0.03 2.58 8.33
C ILE A 90 0.80 2.17 9.60
N ARG A 91 0.86 0.86 9.91
CA ARG A 91 1.67 0.33 11.01
C ARG A 91 3.18 0.38 10.71
N HIS A 92 3.55 0.58 9.44
CA HIS A 92 4.92 0.78 8.99
C HIS A 92 5.36 2.23 9.27
N ARG A 93 5.78 2.46 10.52
CA ARG A 93 6.01 3.79 11.13
C ARG A 93 7.17 4.60 10.54
N THR A 94 8.04 3.98 9.75
CA THR A 94 9.20 4.63 9.14
C THR A 94 8.88 5.39 7.86
N ALA A 95 7.63 5.34 7.39
CA ALA A 95 7.14 6.12 6.26
C ALA A 95 6.58 7.50 6.67
N SER A 96 6.58 8.44 5.73
CA SER A 96 5.85 9.70 5.83
C SER A 96 4.51 9.61 5.09
N VAL A 97 3.42 10.01 5.73
CA VAL A 97 2.06 9.77 5.22
C VAL A 97 1.19 11.02 5.28
N ASN A 98 0.37 11.22 4.26
CA ASN A 98 -0.73 12.18 4.28
C ASN A 98 -1.98 11.54 3.66
N GLU A 99 -3.06 11.43 4.44
CA GLU A 99 -4.29 10.73 4.06
C GLU A 99 -5.43 11.71 3.77
N TYR A 100 -6.26 11.35 2.79
CA TYR A 100 -7.54 11.98 2.50
C TYR A 100 -8.43 12.05 3.75
N SER A 101 -8.71 13.27 4.20
CA SER A 101 -9.50 13.48 5.40
C SER A 101 -10.98 13.62 5.09
N THR A 102 -11.77 12.62 5.51
CA THR A 102 -13.24 12.67 5.47
C THR A 102 -13.85 13.67 6.47
N ARG A 103 -13.03 14.44 7.22
CA ARG A 103 -13.48 15.55 8.09
C ARG A 103 -13.65 16.82 7.26
N TYR A 104 -12.71 17.05 6.35
CA TYR A 104 -12.70 18.22 5.47
C TYR A 104 -13.45 17.95 4.18
N SER A 105 -13.43 16.71 3.69
CA SER A 105 -13.99 16.35 2.39
C SER A 105 -15.09 15.28 2.51
N VAL A 106 -15.94 15.17 1.49
CA VAL A 106 -16.94 14.09 1.38
C VAL A 106 -16.20 12.77 1.18
N ALA A 107 -16.65 11.70 1.83
CA ALA A 107 -16.03 10.39 1.69
C ALA A 107 -16.12 9.91 0.24
N ILE A 108 -15.05 9.28 -0.24
CA ILE A 108 -15.00 8.67 -1.57
C ILE A 108 -16.21 7.73 -1.73
N ASP A 109 -16.89 7.82 -2.87
CA ASP A 109 -18.07 7.02 -3.15
C ASP A 109 -17.71 5.65 -3.73
N ALA A 110 -16.92 4.90 -2.95
CA ALA A 110 -16.51 3.55 -3.27
C ALA A 110 -16.20 2.77 -2.00
N ALA A 111 -16.55 1.49 -2.01
CA ALA A 111 -16.20 0.53 -0.99
C ALA A 111 -15.82 -0.79 -1.66
N HIS A 112 -14.79 -1.45 -1.13
CA HIS A 112 -14.36 -2.75 -1.60
C HIS A 112 -15.44 -3.79 -1.35
N ARG A 113 -15.64 -4.67 -2.34
CA ARG A 113 -16.60 -5.77 -2.28
C ARG A 113 -15.91 -7.09 -2.52
N THR A 114 -16.36 -8.11 -1.80
CA THR A 114 -15.89 -9.48 -1.97
C THR A 114 -16.70 -10.14 -3.09
N ALA A 115 -16.02 -10.64 -4.12
CA ALA A 115 -16.68 -11.41 -5.17
C ALA A 115 -17.18 -12.78 -4.65
N ALA A 116 -18.22 -13.32 -5.27
CA ALA A 116 -18.88 -14.55 -4.80
C ALA A 116 -17.93 -15.74 -4.68
N ASP A 117 -16.90 -15.81 -5.52
CA ASP A 117 -15.88 -16.86 -5.53
C ASP A 117 -14.63 -16.51 -4.70
N GLN A 118 -14.64 -15.40 -3.96
CA GLN A 118 -13.49 -14.91 -3.19
C GLN A 118 -13.68 -14.98 -1.67
N TRP A 119 -14.85 -15.40 -1.18
CA TRP A 119 -15.08 -15.62 0.24
C TRP A 119 -14.24 -16.78 0.77
N ARG A 120 -13.47 -16.55 1.83
CA ARG A 120 -12.50 -17.52 2.38
C ARG A 120 -12.93 -18.04 3.75
N ARG A 121 -12.49 -19.25 4.10
CA ARG A 121 -12.66 -19.77 5.48
C ARG A 121 -11.52 -19.27 6.36
N GLN A 122 -11.75 -19.26 7.67
CA GLN A 122 -10.68 -19.01 8.64
C GLN A 122 -9.62 -20.12 8.57
N SER A 123 -8.33 -19.76 8.64
CA SER A 123 -7.25 -20.74 8.71
C SER A 123 -7.20 -21.44 10.07
N ASN A 124 -6.98 -22.76 10.06
CA ASN A 124 -6.83 -23.58 11.28
C ASN A 124 -5.43 -23.44 11.90
N GLY A 125 -4.41 -23.15 11.08
CA GLY A 125 -3.00 -23.06 11.50
C GLY A 125 -2.52 -21.62 11.71
N ASN A 126 -3.12 -20.65 11.03
CA ASN A 126 -2.82 -19.24 11.16
C ASN A 126 -4.06 -18.48 11.63
N ARG A 127 -4.10 -18.07 12.91
CA ARG A 127 -5.25 -17.33 13.47
C ARG A 127 -5.48 -15.96 12.81
N GLN A 128 -4.49 -15.43 12.09
CA GLN A 128 -4.59 -14.16 11.37
C GLN A 128 -4.86 -14.35 9.88
N GLY A 129 -4.82 -15.58 9.39
CA GLY A 129 -4.94 -15.90 7.97
C GLY A 129 -6.24 -16.58 7.59
N SER A 130 -6.49 -16.65 6.29
CA SER A 130 -7.60 -17.37 5.69
C SER A 130 -7.11 -18.60 4.92
N GLN A 131 -7.99 -19.57 4.68
CA GLN A 131 -7.69 -20.76 3.87
C GLN A 131 -8.92 -21.20 3.08
N GLY A 132 -8.69 -21.73 1.87
CA GLY A 132 -9.75 -22.25 1.00
C GLY A 132 -10.83 -21.21 0.65
N LEU A 133 -11.77 -21.63 -0.20
CA LEU A 133 -12.90 -20.80 -0.63
C LEU A 133 -14.22 -21.42 -0.15
N LEU A 134 -15.19 -20.57 0.16
CA LEU A 134 -16.57 -20.99 0.36
C LEU A 134 -17.21 -21.39 -0.99
N PRO A 135 -18.27 -22.22 -0.98
CA PRO A 135 -19.06 -22.49 -2.18
C PRO A 135 -19.59 -21.20 -2.81
N ALA A 136 -19.60 -21.13 -4.15
CA ALA A 136 -19.93 -19.90 -4.87
C ALA A 136 -21.41 -19.49 -4.77
N ASP A 137 -22.31 -20.46 -4.55
CA ASP A 137 -23.73 -20.22 -4.25
C ASP A 137 -23.91 -19.48 -2.92
N LEU A 138 -23.25 -19.98 -1.87
CA LEU A 138 -23.20 -19.28 -0.58
C LEU A 138 -22.49 -17.92 -0.70
N GLY A 139 -21.39 -17.86 -1.47
CA GLY A 139 -20.67 -16.62 -1.70
C GLY A 139 -21.50 -15.57 -2.44
N ALA A 140 -22.39 -15.97 -3.35
CA ALA A 140 -23.29 -15.05 -4.03
C ALA A 140 -24.32 -14.42 -3.07
N GLU A 141 -24.85 -15.21 -2.13
CA GLU A 141 -25.70 -14.71 -1.04
C GLU A 141 -24.95 -13.69 -0.17
N LEU A 142 -23.74 -14.04 0.30
CA LEU A 142 -22.91 -13.16 1.12
C LEU A 142 -22.53 -11.84 0.40
N SER A 143 -22.17 -11.91 -0.89
CA SER A 143 -21.87 -10.73 -1.70
C SER A 143 -23.10 -9.85 -1.92
N ALA A 144 -24.31 -10.42 -1.98
CA ALA A 144 -25.55 -9.66 -2.09
C ALA A 144 -25.88 -8.94 -0.77
N GLU A 145 -25.75 -9.62 0.38
CA GLU A 145 -25.92 -9.03 1.71
C GLU A 145 -24.91 -7.90 1.98
N GLU A 146 -23.62 -8.13 1.66
CA GLU A 146 -22.58 -7.11 1.73
C GLU A 146 -22.98 -5.89 0.89
N ARG A 147 -23.52 -6.13 -0.31
CA ARG A 147 -23.92 -5.05 -1.20
C ARG A 147 -25.04 -4.21 -0.63
N GLU A 148 -26.11 -4.85 -0.17
CA GLU A 148 -27.25 -4.18 0.43
C GLU A 148 -26.82 -3.33 1.64
N LEU A 149 -25.97 -3.87 2.52
CA LEU A 149 -25.46 -3.16 3.68
C LEU A 149 -24.64 -1.92 3.30
N GLN A 150 -23.70 -2.06 2.36
CA GLN A 150 -22.85 -0.95 1.91
C GLN A 150 -23.68 0.16 1.25
N ASP A 151 -24.64 -0.21 0.41
CA ASP A 151 -25.51 0.74 -0.28
C ASP A 151 -26.40 1.48 0.74
N ARG A 152 -26.96 0.76 1.72
CA ARG A 152 -27.75 1.37 2.79
C ARG A 152 -26.95 2.33 3.67
N ALA A 153 -25.72 1.96 4.02
CA ALA A 153 -24.83 2.84 4.78
C ALA A 153 -24.53 4.13 4.00
N ARG A 154 -24.34 4.03 2.67
CA ARG A 154 -24.13 5.18 1.79
C ARG A 154 -25.36 6.08 1.71
N GLU A 155 -26.56 5.53 1.58
CA GLU A 155 -27.81 6.31 1.60
C GLU A 155 -27.96 7.11 2.90
N ILE A 156 -27.71 6.47 4.05
CA ILE A 156 -27.77 7.12 5.37
C ILE A 156 -26.74 8.25 5.44
N TYR A 157 -25.51 8.01 4.97
CA TYR A 157 -24.46 9.03 4.89
C TYR A 157 -24.90 10.25 4.06
N GLN A 158 -25.41 10.02 2.84
CA GLN A 158 -25.85 11.11 1.96
C GLN A 158 -27.03 11.88 2.53
N ARG A 159 -27.99 11.19 3.15
CA ARG A 159 -29.11 11.82 3.85
C ARG A 159 -28.63 12.70 5.01
N ARG A 160 -27.62 12.27 5.78
CA ARG A 160 -27.07 13.10 6.85
C ARG A 160 -26.41 14.37 6.31
N LEU A 161 -25.66 14.25 5.22
CA LEU A 161 -25.07 15.42 4.56
C LEU A 161 -26.14 16.40 4.06
N SER A 162 -27.21 15.90 3.43
CA SER A 162 -28.29 16.76 2.92
C SER A 162 -29.08 17.47 4.02
N LEU A 163 -29.08 16.91 5.24
CA LEU A 163 -29.65 17.53 6.44
C LEU A 163 -28.68 18.48 7.17
N GLY A 164 -27.47 18.71 6.63
CA GLY A 164 -26.48 19.61 7.22
C GLY A 164 -25.67 19.03 8.39
N VAL A 165 -25.70 17.70 8.58
CA VAL A 165 -24.87 17.04 9.61
C VAL A 165 -23.38 17.20 9.26
N ALA A 166 -22.56 17.50 10.28
CA ALA A 166 -21.12 17.62 10.11
C ALA A 166 -20.49 16.35 9.51
N ARG A 167 -19.56 16.51 8.56
CA ARG A 167 -18.96 15.38 7.80
C ARG A 167 -18.35 14.31 8.71
N GLU A 168 -17.70 14.71 9.81
CA GLU A 168 -17.10 13.79 10.77
C GLU A 168 -18.10 12.96 11.58
N GLN A 169 -19.34 13.44 11.71
CA GLN A 169 -20.44 12.69 12.31
C GLN A 169 -21.17 11.87 11.25
N ALA A 170 -21.40 12.43 10.07
CA ALA A 170 -22.13 11.77 9.00
C ALA A 170 -21.51 10.42 8.61
N ARG A 171 -20.17 10.38 8.52
CA ARG A 171 -19.39 9.21 8.06
C ARG A 171 -19.30 8.03 9.04
N LYS A 172 -19.81 8.15 10.27
CA LYS A 172 -19.55 7.18 11.35
C LYS A 172 -19.92 5.73 11.01
N ASP A 173 -20.93 5.56 10.15
CA ASP A 173 -21.42 4.24 9.76
C ASP A 173 -20.85 3.75 8.42
N LEU A 174 -19.99 4.54 7.77
CA LEU A 174 -19.33 4.07 6.56
C LEU A 174 -18.42 2.87 6.92
N PRO A 175 -18.50 1.77 6.18
CA PRO A 175 -17.76 0.55 6.51
C PRO A 175 -16.27 0.75 6.31
N LEU A 176 -15.46 -0.06 6.99
CA LEU A 176 -14.00 -0.05 6.80
C LEU A 176 -13.57 -0.41 5.38
N SER A 177 -14.44 -1.08 4.60
CA SER A 177 -14.20 -1.34 3.18
C SER A 177 -14.24 -0.06 2.32
N THR A 178 -14.70 1.08 2.84
CA THR A 178 -14.68 2.37 2.12
C THR A 178 -13.25 2.74 1.73
N TYR A 179 -13.05 3.14 0.47
CA TYR A 179 -11.75 3.55 -0.03
C TYR A 179 -11.28 4.88 0.56
N THR A 180 -9.98 4.96 0.82
CA THR A 180 -9.25 6.19 1.11
C THR A 180 -8.13 6.38 0.08
N GLU A 181 -7.58 7.57 0.02
CA GLU A 181 -6.39 7.88 -0.77
C GLU A 181 -5.32 8.49 0.12
N ALA A 182 -4.06 8.14 -0.12
CA ALA A 182 -2.96 8.69 0.66
C ALA A 182 -1.70 8.86 -0.18
N TYR A 183 -0.96 9.93 0.11
CA TYR A 183 0.45 9.99 -0.23
C TYR A 183 1.25 9.19 0.79
N TRP A 184 2.10 8.30 0.30
CA TRP A 184 2.97 7.44 1.10
C TRP A 184 4.41 7.56 0.58
N LYS A 185 5.30 8.15 1.39
CA LYS A 185 6.72 8.31 1.07
C LYS A 185 7.56 7.43 1.99
N ILE A 186 8.49 6.67 1.43
CA ILE A 186 9.31 5.71 2.17
C ILE A 186 10.69 5.56 1.49
N ASP A 187 11.73 5.34 2.28
CA ASP A 187 13.06 4.99 1.76
C ASP A 187 13.14 3.52 1.34
N LEU A 188 14.16 3.16 0.55
CA LEU A 188 14.28 1.83 -0.03
C LEU A 188 14.53 0.74 1.01
N HIS A 189 15.26 1.03 2.11
CA HIS A 189 15.45 0.03 3.17
C HIS A 189 14.10 -0.34 3.80
N ASN A 190 13.33 0.67 4.20
CA ASN A 190 12.03 0.48 4.83
C ASN A 190 10.98 -0.07 3.86
N LEU A 191 11.05 0.27 2.57
CA LEU A 191 10.21 -0.33 1.54
C LEU A 191 10.48 -1.83 1.39
N LEU A 192 11.75 -2.25 1.40
CA LEU A 192 12.09 -3.67 1.32
C LEU A 192 11.56 -4.44 2.55
N HIS A 193 11.64 -3.84 3.74
CA HIS A 193 11.04 -4.42 4.94
C HIS A 193 9.50 -4.49 4.87
N PHE A 194 8.86 -3.45 4.33
CA PHE A 194 7.42 -3.48 4.04
C PHE A 194 7.06 -4.64 3.11
N LEU A 195 7.79 -4.80 2.01
CA LEU A 195 7.56 -5.87 1.04
C LEU A 195 7.81 -7.25 1.64
N GLU A 196 8.86 -7.43 2.46
CA GLU A 196 9.11 -8.68 3.19
C GLU A 196 7.90 -9.10 4.02
N LEU A 197 7.29 -8.17 4.76
CA LEU A 197 6.14 -8.47 5.63
C LEU A 197 4.81 -8.57 4.89
N ARG A 198 4.65 -7.86 3.76
CA ARG A 198 3.37 -7.77 3.02
C ARG A 198 3.28 -8.69 1.81
N LEU A 199 4.39 -9.24 1.35
CA LEU A 199 4.40 -10.33 0.36
C LEU A 199 4.42 -11.72 1.03
N ASP A 200 4.50 -11.78 2.35
CA ASP A 200 4.40 -13.04 3.10
C ASP A 200 2.98 -13.61 3.01
N SER A 201 2.86 -14.93 2.84
CA SER A 201 1.58 -15.63 2.75
C SER A 201 0.68 -15.53 3.99
N SER A 202 1.24 -15.12 5.13
CA SER A 202 0.50 -14.89 6.36
C SER A 202 -0.14 -13.50 6.44
N ALA A 203 0.26 -12.56 5.58
CA ALA A 203 -0.43 -11.30 5.42
C ALA A 203 -1.84 -11.53 4.86
N GLN A 204 -2.74 -10.59 5.13
CA GLN A 204 -4.02 -10.56 4.43
C GLN A 204 -3.76 -10.44 2.91
N TRP A 205 -4.61 -11.08 2.10
CA TRP A 205 -4.39 -11.20 0.65
C TRP A 205 -4.44 -9.84 -0.07
N GLU A 206 -5.34 -8.96 0.35
CA GLU A 206 -5.46 -7.58 -0.12
C GLU A 206 -4.24 -6.73 0.26
#